data_AF-A0A4Y4M588-F1
#
_entry.id   AF-A0A4Y4M588-F1
#
_cell.length_a   1.000
_cell.length_b   1.000
_cell.length_c   1.000
_cell.angle_alpha   90.00
_cell.angle_beta   90.00
_cell.angle_gamma   90.00
#
_symmetry.space_group_name_H-M   'P 1'
#
loop_
_entity.id
_entity.type
_entity.pdbx_description
1 polymer ?
#
loop_
_entity_poly.entity_id
_entity_poly.type
_entity_poly.pdbx_seq_one_letter_code
_entity_poly.pdbx_strand_id
1 'polypeptide(L)' 'METLKLNCATCGVDYEKPIEFKIWNDERSDVFFRWSLTYCDTCRRAKQIEALKQLPKVLKALSDDVKPTE' A
#
# COMPACT_ATOMS: atom_id res chain seq x y z
N MET A 1 -15.95 14.83 -11.73
CA MET A 1 -14.82 13.91 -11.52
C MET A 1 -15.37 12.51 -11.63
N GLU A 2 -14.78 11.70 -12.50
CA GLU A 2 -15.19 10.30 -12.69
C GLU A 2 -14.64 9.45 -11.55
N THR A 3 -15.47 8.54 -11.01
CA THR A 3 -15.12 7.70 -9.86
C THR A 3 -15.23 6.22 -10.19
N LEU A 4 -14.37 5.44 -9.55
CA LEU A 4 -14.37 3.98 -9.54
C LEU A 4 -15.16 3.52 -8.33
N LYS A 5 -16.11 2.60 -8.55
CA LYS A 5 -16.77 1.85 -7.48
C LYS A 5 -15.97 0.60 -7.18
N LEU A 6 -15.58 0.44 -5.93
CA LEU A 6 -14.66 -0.59 -5.47
C LEU A 6 -15.25 -1.31 -4.26
N ASN A 7 -14.82 -2.55 -4.05
CA ASN A 7 -15.17 -3.33 -2.88
C ASN A 7 -13.91 -3.65 -2.08
N CYS A 8 -13.91 -3.37 -0.77
CA CYS A 8 -12.74 -3.54 0.08
C CYS A 8 -12.43 -5.03 0.29
N ALA A 9 -11.23 -5.46 -0.10
CA ALA A 9 -10.81 -6.86 0.03
C ALA A 9 -10.67 -7.37 1.48
N THR A 10 -10.77 -6.50 2.49
CA THR A 10 -10.68 -6.89 3.92
C THR A 10 -12.04 -6.94 4.61
N CYS A 11 -12.85 -5.90 4.46
CA CYS A 11 -14.12 -5.80 5.19
C CYS A 11 -15.36 -5.85 4.29
N GLY A 12 -15.19 -5.95 2.96
CA GLY A 12 -16.28 -6.06 2.00
C GLY A 12 -17.11 -4.79 1.83
N VAL A 13 -16.72 -3.67 2.43
CA VAL A 13 -17.44 -2.39 2.25
C VAL A 13 -17.21 -1.84 0.85
N ASP A 14 -18.27 -1.32 0.25
CA ASP A 14 -18.17 -0.57 -1.00
C ASP A 14 -17.64 0.83 -0.73
N TYR A 15 -16.76 1.31 -1.61
CA TYR A 15 -16.17 2.63 -1.52
C TYR A 15 -15.82 3.17 -2.90
N GLU A 16 -15.59 4.48 -2.97
CA GLU A 16 -15.27 5.16 -4.22
C GLU A 16 -13.86 5.75 -4.20
N LYS A 17 -13.21 5.77 -5.37
CA LYS A 17 -11.95 6.47 -5.60
C LYS A 17 -11.98 7.22 -6.93
N PRO A 18 -11.26 8.35 -7.06
CA PRO A 18 -11.08 9.01 -8.36
C PRO A 18 -10.42 8.07 -9.37
N ILE A 19 -10.81 8.16 -10.65
CA ILE A 19 -10.28 7.29 -11.72
C ILE A 19 -8.75 7.43 -11.88
N GLU A 20 -8.20 8.58 -11.53
CA GLU A 20 -6.78 8.89 -11.56
C GLU A 20 -5.95 7.90 -10.72
N PHE A 21 -6.51 7.32 -9.66
CA PHE A 21 -5.82 6.29 -8.88
C PHE A 21 -5.50 5.04 -9.69
N LYS A 22 -6.34 4.67 -10.67
CA LYS A 22 -6.07 3.56 -11.57
C LYS A 22 -4.98 3.93 -12.57
N ILE A 23 -5.07 5.12 -13.16
CA ILE A 23 -4.06 5.63 -14.10
C ILE A 23 -2.68 5.66 -13.41
N TRP A 24 -2.58 6.24 -12.22
CA TRP A 24 -1.33 6.31 -11.47
C TRP A 24 -0.79 4.96 -11.02
N ASN A 25 -1.66 3.99 -10.70
CA ASN A 25 -1.24 2.62 -10.39
C ASN A 25 -0.65 1.91 -11.63
N ASP A 26 -1.17 2.20 -12.81
CA ASP A 26 -0.70 1.60 -14.06
C ASP A 26 0.59 2.26 -14.55
N GLU A 27 0.76 3.57 -14.32
CA GLU A 27 1.97 4.33 -14.65
C GLU A 27 3.12 4.13 -13.64
N ARG A 28 2.80 3.88 -12.37
CA ARG A 28 3.77 3.77 -11.27
C ARG A 28 3.41 2.58 -10.40
N SER A 29 4.38 1.71 -10.13
CA SER A 29 4.22 0.58 -9.20
C SER A 29 4.26 1.01 -7.72
N ASP A 30 3.54 2.08 -7.38
CA ASP A 30 3.44 2.59 -6.02
C ASP A 30 2.44 1.75 -5.21
N VAL A 31 2.91 1.24 -4.08
CA VAL A 31 2.11 0.43 -3.15
C VAL A 31 0.90 1.21 -2.63
N PHE A 32 1.00 2.55 -2.53
CA PHE A 32 -0.08 3.40 -2.07
C PHE A 32 -1.29 3.37 -3.01
N PHE A 33 -1.09 3.52 -4.32
CA PHE A 33 -2.20 3.50 -5.28
C PHE A 33 -2.82 2.11 -5.37
N ARG A 34 -1.98 1.07 -5.45
CA ARG A 34 -2.43 -0.32 -5.41
C ARG A 34 -3.30 -0.60 -4.20
N TRP A 35 -2.86 -0.22 -3.00
CA TRP A 35 -3.64 -0.45 -1.78
C TRP A 35 -4.89 0.42 -1.71
N SER A 36 -4.86 1.62 -2.25
CA SER A 36 -6.05 2.49 -2.31
C SER A 36 -7.12 1.95 -3.26
N LEU A 37 -6.73 1.18 -4.29
CA LEU A 37 -7.65 0.47 -5.19
C LEU A 37 -8.12 -0.90 -4.63
N THR A 38 -7.50 -1.39 -3.55
CA THR A 38 -7.79 -2.72 -2.98
C THR A 38 -8.53 -2.65 -1.64
N TYR A 39 -8.26 -1.61 -0.84
CA TYR A 39 -8.76 -1.46 0.53
C TYR A 39 -9.41 -0.09 0.71
N CYS A 40 -10.50 -0.06 1.49
CA CYS A 40 -11.05 1.20 1.99
C CYS A 40 -10.03 1.92 2.90
N ASP A 41 -10.24 3.21 3.15
CA ASP A 41 -9.27 4.04 3.85
C ASP A 41 -8.92 3.52 5.26
N THR A 42 -9.90 2.97 5.98
CA THR A 42 -9.71 2.37 7.31
C THR A 42 -8.81 1.14 7.24
N CYS A 43 -9.14 0.18 6.38
CA CYS A 43 -8.37 -1.06 6.24
C CYS A 43 -6.97 -0.80 5.67
N ARG A 44 -6.85 0.10 4.69
CA ARG A 44 -5.56 0.54 4.14
C ARG A 44 -4.66 1.11 5.25
N ARG A 45 -5.19 2.01 6.09
CA ARG A 45 -4.43 2.63 7.18
C ARG A 45 -3.97 1.61 8.21
N ALA A 46 -4.83 0.66 8.58
CA ALA A 46 -4.44 -0.46 9.46
C ALA A 46 -3.29 -1.27 8.84
N LYS A 47 -3.36 -1.56 7.54
CA LYS A 47 -2.31 -2.26 6.80
C LYS A 47 -0.99 -1.49 6.74
N GLN A 48 -1.06 -0.17 6.56
CA GLN A 48 0.12 0.72 6.60
C GLN A 48 0.79 0.69 7.97
N ILE A 49 0.01 0.76 9.06
CA ILE A 49 0.53 0.67 10.42
C ILE A 49 1.21 -0.69 10.66
N GLU A 50 0.57 -1.79 10.27
CA GLU A 50 1.13 -3.15 10.37
C GLU A 50 2.46 -3.28 9.60
N ALA A 51 2.54 -2.72 8.39
CA ALA A 51 3.76 -2.71 7.59
C ALA A 51 4.89 -1.91 8.27
N LEU A 52 4.57 -0.74 8.83
CA LEU A 52 5.54 0.08 9.57
C LEU A 52 6.07 -0.60 10.83
N LYS A 53 5.28 -1.46 11.49
CA LYS A 53 5.78 -2.26 12.63
C LYS A 53 6.90 -3.22 12.22
N GLN A 54 6.96 -3.64 10.96
CA GLN A 54 8.05 -4.49 10.45
C GLN A 54 9.28 -3.69 10.04
N LEU A 55 9.19 -2.36 9.92
CA LEU A 55 10.28 -1.49 9.46
C LEU A 55 11.59 -1.71 10.26
N PRO A 56 11.59 -1.81 11.60
CA PRO A 56 12.84 -2.06 12.33
C PRO A 56 13.53 -3.37 11.94
N LYS A 57 12.76 -4.42 11.64
CA LYS A 57 13.31 -5.71 11.20
C LYS A 57 13.92 -5.61 9.79
N VAL A 58 13.23 -4.90 8.89
CA VAL A 58 13.72 -4.65 7.54
C VAL A 58 15.02 -3.83 7.58
N LEU A 59 15.05 -2.75 8.36
CA LEU A 59 16.24 -1.93 8.54
C LEU A 59 17.41 -2.73 9.14
N LYS A 60 17.12 -3.61 10.11
CA LYS A 60 18.14 -4.50 10.67
C LYS A 60 18.69 -5.46 9.62
N ALA A 61 17.82 -6.15 8.86
CA ALA A 61 18.24 -7.06 7.80
C ALA A 61 19.11 -6.36 6.74
N LEU A 62 18.70 -5.16 6.30
CA LEU A 62 19.47 -4.36 5.36
C LEU A 62 20.82 -3.91 5.94
N SER A 63 20.89 -3.62 7.23
CA SER A 63 22.16 -3.27 7.89
C SER A 63 23.09 -4.47 8.02
N ASP A 64 22.55 -5.66 8.28
CA ASP A 64 23.34 -6.89 8.47
C ASP A 64 23.90 -7.41 7.13
N ASP A 65 23.22 -7.15 6.01
CA ASP A 65 23.66 -7.49 4.66
C ASP A 65 24.77 -6.55 4.13
N VAL A 66 24.93 -5.36 4.70
CA VAL A 66 26.04 -4.43 4.42
C VAL A 66 27.21 -4.74 5.36
N LYS A 67 27.73 -5.97 5.32
CA LYS A 67 29.08 -6.23 5.86
C LYS A 67 30.10 -5.91 4.78
N PRO A 68 31.08 -5.03 5.03
CA PRO A 68 32.18 -4.83 4.10
C PRO A 68 32.92 -6.16 3.95
N THR A 69 33.06 -6.64 2.72
CA THR A 69 34.09 -7.62 2.39
C THR A 69 35.44 -6.95 2.68
N GLU A 70 36.19 -7.50 3.65
CA GLU A 70 37.59 -7.13 3.94
C GLU A 70 38.47 -7.23 2.69
#